data_AF-A0A6B3GXL3-F1
#
_entry.id   AF-A0A6B3GXL3-F1
#
_cell.length_a   1.000
_cell.length_b   1.000
_cell.length_c   1.000
_cell.angle_alpha   90.00
_cell.angle_beta   90.00
_cell.angle_gamma   90.00
#
_symmetry.space_group_name_H-M   'P 1'
#
loop_
_entity.id
_entity.type
_entity.pdbx_description
1 polymer ?
#
loop_
_entity_poly.entity_id
_entity_poly.type
_entity_poly.pdbx_seq_one_letter_code
_entity_poly.pdbx_strand_id
1 'polypeptide(L)' 'MLLEVRDLHVEFHTREGVAKAVNGVNYSVAEGETLAVLGESGSGKSVTA' A
#
# COMPACT_ATOMS: atom_id res chain seq x y z
N MET A 1 -0.24 -1.05 20.53
CA MET A 1 -0.50 -0.64 19.15
C MET A 1 0.67 0.20 18.72
N LEU A 2 1.47 -0.27 17.76
CA LEU A 2 2.73 0.37 17.37
C LEU A 2 2.53 1.34 16.21
N LEU A 3 1.64 0.99 15.27
CA LEU A 3 1.32 1.81 14.11
C LEU A 3 -0.17 1.75 13.80
N GLU A 4 -0.78 2.92 13.56
CA GLU A 4 -2.14 3.08 13.06
C GLU A 4 -2.09 3.96 11.80
N VAL A 5 -2.62 3.45 10.68
CA VAL A 5 -2.69 4.16 9.41
C VAL A 5 -4.16 4.26 9.00
N ARG A 6 -4.57 5.48 8.67
CA ARG A 6 -5.93 5.79 8.22
C ARG A 6 -5.87 6.35 6.81
N ASP A 7 -6.85 5.95 6.00
CA ASP A 7 -7.04 6.40 4.62
C ASP A 7 -5.76 6.31 3.78
N LEU A 8 -5.08 5.15 3.82
CA LEU A 8 -3.89 4.96 2.99
C LEU A 8 -4.30 4.90 1.51
N HIS A 9 -3.72 5.80 0.73
CA HIS A 9 -3.76 5.77 -0.73
C HIS A 9 -2.35 5.55 -1.27
N VAL A 10 -2.21 4.62 -2.22
CA VAL A 10 -0.95 4.37 -2.91
C VAL A 10 -1.24 4.35 -4.40
N GLU A 11 -0.64 5.28 -5.12
CA GLU A 11 -0.79 5.45 -6.56
C GLU A 11 0.57 5.36 -7.26
N PHE A 12 0.58 4.68 -8.40
CA PHE A 12 1.76 4.53 -9.24
C PHE A 12 1.53 5.15 -10.60
N HIS A 13 2.44 6.03 -11.00
CA HIS A 13 2.44 6.59 -12.34
C HIS A 13 3.17 5.63 -13.28
N THR A 14 2.43 5.06 -14.22
CA THR A 14 2.96 4.18 -15.27
C THR A 14 2.84 4.87 -16.62
N ARG A 15 3.45 4.27 -17.66
CA ARG A 15 3.29 4.76 -19.04
C ARG A 15 1.85 4.66 -19.56
N GLU A 16 1.04 3.79 -18.97
CA GLU A 16 -0.34 3.52 -19.36
C GLU A 16 -1.36 4.35 -18.54
N GLY A 17 -0.90 5.06 -17.50
CA GLY A 17 -1.72 5.90 -16.65
C GLY A 17 -1.41 5.76 -15.17
N VAL A 18 -2.34 6.20 -14.32
CA VAL A 18 -2.22 6.07 -12.86
C VAL A 18 -2.84 4.75 -12.41
N ALA A 19 -2.02 3.87 -11.82
CA ALA A 19 -2.46 2.64 -11.19
C ALA A 19 -2.67 2.86 -9.69
N LYS A 20 -3.92 2.73 -9.22
CA LYS A 20 -4.26 2.79 -7.80
C LYS A 20 -4.01 1.42 -7.15
N ALA A 21 -2.92 1.29 -6.40
CA ALA A 21 -2.58 0.03 -5.74
C ALA A 21 -3.25 -0.12 -4.38
N VAL A 22 -3.49 0.99 -3.67
CA VAL A 22 -4.25 1.03 -2.43
C VAL A 22 -5.20 2.21 -2.49
N ASN A 23 -6.49 1.98 -2.21
CA ASN A 23 -7.55 2.97 -2.38
C ASN A 23 -8.34 3.14 -1.08
N GLY A 24 -7.78 3.89 -0.12
CA GLY A 24 -8.46 4.30 1.11
C GLY A 24 -8.66 3.19 2.13
N VAL A 25 -7.57 2.52 2.53
CA VAL A 25 -7.63 1.46 3.55
C VAL A 25 -7.21 1.98 4.92
N ASN A 26 -7.89 1.49 5.96
CA ASN A 26 -7.53 1.72 7.36
C ASN A 26 -6.94 0.42 7.92
N TYR A 27 -5.77 0.50 8.55
CA TYR A 27 -5.19 -0.67 9.22
C TYR A 27 -4.35 -0.26 10.44
N SER A 28 -4.25 -1.18 11.39
CA SER A 28 -3.37 -1.09 12.55
C SER A 28 -2.43 -2.27 12.53
N VAL A 29 -1.15 -2.03 12.84
CA VAL A 29 -0.14 -3.08 12.97
C VAL A 29 0.25 -3.16 14.45
N ALA A 30 0.01 -4.32 15.06
CA ALA A 30 0.50 -4.61 16.39
C ALA A 30 2.00 -4.94 16.36
N GLU A 31 2.64 -4.91 17.52
CA GLU A 31 4.04 -5.30 17.62
C GLU A 31 4.20 -6.78 17.24
N GLY A 32 5.12 -7.07 16.31
CA GLY A 32 5.34 -8.42 15.79
C GLY A 32 4.48 -8.83 14.59
N GLU A 33 3.60 -7.96 14.09
CA GLU A 33 2.82 -8.22 12.87
C GLU A 33 3.51 -7.67 11.61
N THR A 34 3.38 -8.40 10.49
CA THR A 34 3.88 -7.99 9.17
C THR A 34 2.70 -7.65 8.26
N LEU A 35 2.70 -6.44 7.70
CA LEU A 35 1.76 -6.04 6.67
C LEU A 35 2.39 -6.22 5.28
N ALA A 36 1.69 -6.92 4.39
CA ALA A 36 2.09 -7.08 2.99
C ALA A 36 1.09 -6.37 2.06
N VAL A 37 1.60 -5.51 1.19
CA VAL A 37 0.81 -4.86 0.13
C VAL A 37 0.89 -5.72 -1.14
N LEU A 38 -0.25 -6.32 -1.52
CA LEU A 38 -0.37 -7.20 -2.68
C LEU A 38 -1.08 -6.47 -3.84
N GLY A 39 -0.84 -6.94 -5.06
CA GLY A 39 -1.25 -6.31 -6.32
C GLY A 39 -0.62 -7.04 -7.50
N GLU A 40 -1.13 -6.85 -8.72
CA GLU A 40 -0.65 -7.57 -9.93
C GLU A 40 0.76 -7.13 -10.36
N SER A 41 1.54 -8.02 -11.00
CA SER A 41 2.89 -7.69 -11.47
C SER A 41 2.88 -6.40 -12.32
N GLY A 42 3.71 -5.43 -11.97
CA GLY A 42 3.70 -4.09 -12.60
C GLY A 42 2.93 -3.00 -11.85
N SER A 43 2.18 -3.32 -10.80
CA SER A 43 1.40 -2.37 -10.00
C SER A 43 2.22 -1.55 -8.98
N GLY A 44 3.55 -1.45 -9.12
CA GLY A 44 4.39 -0.59 -8.27
C GLY A 44 4.67 -1.03 -6.82
N LYS A 45 4.21 -2.21 -6.38
CA LYS A 45 4.43 -2.78 -5.03
C LYS A 45 5.85 -2.70 -4.46
N SER A 46 6.87 -2.60 -5.32
CA SER A 46 8.29 -2.56 -4.91
C SER A 46 8.74 -1.19 -4.40
N VAL A 47 7.89 -0.16 -4.42
CA VAL A 47 8.18 1.15 -3.83
C VAL A 47 7.57 1.18 -2.43
N THR A 48 8.31 0.71 -1.43
CA THR A 48 7.98 0.93 -0.02
C THR A 48 9.29 0.99 0.74
N ALA A 49 9.63 2.16 1.26
CA ALA A 49 10.68 2.44 2.23
C ALA A 49 10.11 3.40 3.27
#